data_AF-A0A1M5YTW6-F1
#
_entry.id   AF-A0A1M5YTW6-F1
#
_cell.length_a   1.000
_cell.length_b   1.000
_cell.length_c   1.000
_cell.angle_alpha   90.00
_cell.angle_beta   90.00
_cell.angle_gamma   90.00
#
_symmetry.space_group_name_H-M   'P 1'
#
loop_
_entity.id
_entity.type
_entity.pdbx_description
1 polymer ?
#
loop_
_entity_poly.entity_id
_entity_poly.type
_entity_poly.pdbx_seq_one_letter_code
_entity_poly.pdbx_strand_id
1 'polypeptide(L)' 'MATIVYQTNKKTGVTYAYESTSYWDKEKQQSRAKRTCIGRVDPVTKQIVPNRPRKKPVVVEGR' A
#
# COMPACT_ATOMS: atom_id res chain seq x y z
N MET A 1 -13.22 1.50 2.88
CA MET A 1 -12.50 0.71 3.89
C MET A 1 -11.07 0.50 3.39
N ALA A 2 -10.06 0.85 4.18
CA ALA A 2 -8.67 0.53 3.85
C ALA A 2 -8.31 -0.84 4.44
N THR A 3 -7.54 -1.64 3.69
CA THR A 3 -7.08 -2.97 4.12
C THR A 3 -5.57 -3.08 4.00
N ILE A 4 -4.92 -3.78 4.93
CA ILE A 4 -3.46 -4.00 4.88
C ILE A 4 -3.20 -5.24 4.03
N VAL A 5 -2.41 -5.06 2.97
CA VAL A 5 -1.99 -6.12 2.06
C VAL A 5 -0.49 -6.32 2.19
N TYR A 6 -0.08 -7.57 2.38
CA TYR A 6 1.32 -7.96 2.39
C TYR A 6 1.74 -8.44 1.01
N GLN A 7 2.85 -7.91 0.51
CA GLN A 7 3.40 -8.29 -0.77
C GLN A 7 4.88 -8.65 -0.62
N THR A 8 5.18 -9.93 -0.87
CA THR A 8 6.54 -10.45 -0.85
C THR A 8 7.19 -10.31 -2.22
N ASN A 9 8.30 -9.58 -2.28
CA ASN A 9 9.12 -9.50 -3.47
C ASN A 9 9.90 -10.82 -3.62
N LYS A 10 9.53 -11.62 -4.61
CA LYS A 10 10.12 -12.95 -4.86
C LYS A 10 11.63 -12.91 -5.18
N LYS A 11 12.14 -11.78 -5.70
CA LYS A 11 13.57 -11.66 -6.06
C LYS A 11 14.46 -11.42 -4.84
N THR A 12 13.96 -10.68 -3.85
CA THR A 12 14.74 -10.27 -2.66
C THR A 12 14.28 -10.95 -1.37
N GLY A 13 13.17 -11.70 -1.41
CA GLY A 13 12.54 -12.31 -0.24
C GLY A 13 11.89 -11.31 0.72
N VAL A 14 11.87 -10.02 0.38
CA VAL A 14 11.39 -8.97 1.28
C VAL A 14 9.88 -8.83 1.21
N THR A 15 9.20 -8.92 2.36
CA THR A 15 7.78 -8.61 2.48
C THR A 15 7.57 -7.14 2.80
N TYR A 16 6.70 -6.50 2.04
CA TYR A 16 6.27 -5.13 2.26
C TYR A 16 4.79 -5.10 2.64
N ALA A 17 4.43 -4.14 3.49
CA ALA A 17 3.05 -3.89 3.87
C ALA A 17 2.53 -2.66 3.11
N TYR A 18 1.33 -2.80 2.57
CA TYR A 18 0.64 -1.76 1.81
C TYR A 18 -0.74 -1.51 2.40
N GLU A 19 -1.08 -0.24 2.59
CA GLU A 19 -2.45 0.17 2.83
C GLU A 19 -3.16 0.27 1.47
N SER A 20 -4.17 -0.58 1.26
CA SER A 20 -4.95 -0.66 0.04
C SER A 20 -6.34 -0.07 0.25
N THR A 21 -6.66 0.98 -0.50
CA THR A 21 -7.99 1.61 -0.49
C THR A 21 -8.67 1.33 -1.83
N SER A 22 -9.80 0.63 -1.79
CA SER A 22 -10.61 0.34 -2.98
C SER A 22 -11.58 1.49 -3.25
N TYR A 23 -11.73 1.86 -4.52
CA TYR A 23 -12.68 2.87 -4.99
C TYR A 23 -13.32 2.42 -6.31
N TRP A 24 -14.51 2.94 -6.60
CA TRP A 24 -15.17 2.74 -7.88
C TRP A 24 -14.68 3.78 -8.87
N ASP A 25 -14.02 3.34 -9.94
CA ASP A 25 -13.58 4.20 -11.03
C ASP A 25 -14.76 4.38 -12.01
N LYS A 26 -15.39 5.56 -11.96
CA LYS A 26 -16.58 5.87 -12.79
C LYS A 26 -16.26 5.98 -14.28
N GLU A 27 -15.06 6.40 -14.63
CA GLU A 27 -14.62 6.55 -16.02
C GLU A 27 -14.44 5.16 -16.66
N LYS A 28 -13.80 4.25 -15.93
CA LYS A 28 -13.52 2.89 -16.40
C LYS A 28 -14.57 1.86 -16.02
N GLN A 29 -15.61 2.28 -15.29
CA GLN A 29 -16.71 1.46 -14.79
C GLN A 29 -16.24 0.16 -14.09
N GLN A 30 -15.17 0.25 -13.31
CA GLN A 30 -14.59 -0.91 -12.65
C GLN A 30 -14.09 -0.56 -11.25
N SER A 31 -14.01 -1.57 -10.38
CA SER A 31 -13.36 -1.41 -9.09
C SER A 31 -11.84 -1.29 -9.29
N ARG A 32 -11.24 -0.31 -8.63
CA ARG A 32 -9.79 -0.09 -8.61
C ARG A 32 -9.33 0.07 -7.17
N ALA A 33 -8.03 -0.17 -6.96
CA ALA A 33 -7.42 -0.02 -5.65
C ALA A 33 -6.17 0.84 -5.75
N LYS A 34 -6.05 1.77 -4.80
CA LYS A 34 -4.83 2.56 -4.60
C LYS A 34 -4.06 1.97 -3.42
N ARG A 35 -2.77 1.66 -3.64
CA ARG A 35 -1.89 1.07 -2.62
C ARG A 35 -0.81 2.05 -2.20
N THR A 36 -0.69 2.29 -0.90
CA THR A 36 0.37 3.11 -0.29
C THR A 36 1.29 2.20 0.49
N CYS A 37 2.60 2.23 0.22
CA CYS A 37 3.57 1.46 1.00
C CYS A 37 3.71 2.08 2.40
N ILE A 38 3.36 1.31 3.43
CA ILE A 38 3.45 1.75 4.83
C ILE A 38 4.78 1.33 5.47
N GLY A 39 5.42 0.27 4.95
CA GLY A 39 6.70 -0.19 5.48
C GLY A 39 7.11 -1.57 5.01
N ARG A 40 8.24 -2.04 5.53
CA ARG A 40 8.73 -3.41 5.35
C ARG A 40 8.26 -4.26 6.53
N VAL A 41 7.90 -5.51 6.28
CA VAL A 41 7.61 -6.47 7.34
C VAL A 41 8.91 -7.14 7.75
N ASP A 42 9.20 -7.11 9.05
CA ASP A 42 10.31 -7.87 9.63
C ASP A 42 9.94 -9.37 9.64
N PRO A 43 10.75 -10.24 9.01
CA PRO A 43 10.47 -11.67 8.94
C PRO A 43 10.45 -12.37 10.31
N VAL A 44 11.13 -11.83 11.32
CA VAL A 44 11.23 -12.46 12.65
C VAL A 44 10.05 -12.04 13.52
N THR A 45 9.82 -10.73 13.65
CA THR A 45 8.79 -10.18 14.54
C THR A 45 7.40 -10.09 13.89
N LYS A 46 7.32 -10.22 12.56
CA LYS A 46 6.12 -9.94 11.74
C LYS A 46 5.57 -8.53 11.91
N GLN A 47 6.35 -7.62 12.51
CA GLN A 47 5.96 -6.24 12.70
C GLN A 47 6.26 -5.43 11.44
N ILE A 48 5.42 -4.41 11.19
CA ILE A 48 5.63 -3.48 10.09
C ILE A 48 6.62 -2.42 10.58
N VAL A 49 7.82 -2.45 10.03
CA VAL A 49 8.85 -1.43 10.23
C VAL A 49 8.55 -0.29 9.24
N PRO A 50 8.08 0.88 9.72
CA PRO A 50 7.75 1.99 8.86
C PRO A 50 9.02 2.50 8.18
N ASN A 51 8.93 2.71 6.86
CA ASN A 51 10.02 3.39 6.18
C ASN A 51 10.04 4.87 6.60
N ARG A 52 11.21 5.53 6.52
CA ARG A 52 11.39 6.95 6.86
C ARG A 52 10.21 7.76 6.30
N PRO A 53 9.58 8.67 7.10
CA PRO A 53 8.36 9.34 6.67
C PRO A 53 8.60 10.10 5.37
N ARG A 54 8.14 9.53 4.26
CA ARG A 54 8.00 10.29 3.02
C ARG A 54 6.77 11.17 3.22
N LYS A 55 6.88 12.46 2.89
CA LYS A 55 5.73 13.37 2.80
C LYS A 55 4.62 12.59 2.10
N LYS A 56 3.47 12.43 2.77
CA LYS A 56 2.31 11.78 2.17
C LYS A 56 2.07 12.48 0.83
N PRO A 57 2.06 11.77 -0.32
CA PRO A 57 1.68 12.41 -1.55
C PRO A 57 0.26 12.95 -1.32
N VAL A 58 0.13 14.27 -1.36
CA VAL A 58 -1.18 14.94 -1.34
C VAL A 58 -1.92 14.30 -2.50
N VAL A 59 -2.92 13.48 -2.19
CA VAL A 59 -3.79 12.94 -3.21
C VAL A 59 -4.55 14.16 -3.72
N VAL A 60 -4.08 14.74 -4.80
CA VAL A 60 -4.81 15.77 -5.54
C VAL A 60 -6.00 15.02 -6.14
N GLU A 61 -7.10 15.06 -5.41
CA GLU A 61 -8.40 14.59 -5.85
C GLU A 61 -8.80 15.52 -7.01
N GLY A 62 -8.58 15.04 -8.23
CA GLY A 62 -8.89 15.76 -9.46
C GLY A 62 -10.39 16.07 -9.51
N ARG A 63 -10.67 17.35 -9.78
CA ARG A 63 -11.99 17.90 -10.11
C ARG A 63 -12.56 17.25 -11.37
#